data_AF-A0A350ICW7-F1
#
_entry.id   AF-A0A350ICW7-F1
#
_cell.length_a   1.000
_cell.length_b   1.000
_cell.length_c   1.000
_cell.angle_alpha   90.00
_cell.angle_beta   90.00
_cell.angle_gamma   90.00
#
_symmetry.space_group_name_H-M   'P 1'
#
loop_
_entity.id
_entity.type
_entity.pdbx_description
1 polymer ?
#
loop_
_entity_poly.entity_id
_entity_poly.type
_entity_poly.pdbx_seq_one_letter_code
_entity_poly.pdbx_strand_id
1 'polypeptide(L)'
;MATTTSITTTYAGEFAGQYVAASLLEAKTLSQGGISIKPNVKFKEVLKRLDLDGIVKDASCDFADTSTITLTERILQPEEQQVNLQICKSDFVSDWEAVQMGYSAYHNVPPTFADFVLGHIAAKVAERTELSIWSGDTANDGQFDGFTKKLSVDAGLPSANELAGIAITSSNVIEELGKIVDAIPASMYGAEGLFIYVSQNIARAYVRALGGFATVTQENAAGNDKVGITSIGGAGVNSQGTMWYQNGGLMIDGVKIFVANGLANNKAIATTKDNLFFGTGLVSDHNEVKVLDMADLDGSQNARIIMRFTAGVEYAIVEDIVTYGIVNAAN
;
A
#
# COMPACT_ATOMS: atom_id res chain seq x y z
N MET A 1 -37.07 44.85 15.85
CA MET A 1 -37.36 44.00 14.68
C MET A 1 -36.10 43.21 14.42
N ALA A 2 -36.08 41.92 14.78
CA ALA A 2 -34.88 41.10 14.76
C ALA A 2 -34.64 40.55 13.36
N THR A 3 -33.48 40.82 12.79
CA THR A 3 -33.01 40.22 11.53
C THR A 3 -32.68 38.76 11.78
N THR A 4 -33.57 37.87 11.36
CA THR A 4 -33.29 36.44 11.21
C THR A 4 -32.44 36.24 9.95
N THR A 5 -31.15 35.98 10.12
CA THR A 5 -30.30 35.49 9.03
C THR A 5 -30.28 33.96 9.07
N SER A 6 -31.03 33.32 8.19
CA SER A 6 -30.90 31.89 7.89
C SER A 6 -29.80 31.73 6.84
N ILE A 7 -28.58 31.42 7.27
CA ILE A 7 -27.51 30.95 6.37
C ILE A 7 -27.56 29.42 6.38
N THR A 8 -28.30 28.84 5.44
CA THR A 8 -28.13 27.46 5.02
C THR A 8 -27.29 27.46 3.75
N THR A 9 -25.97 27.50 3.89
CA THR A 9 -25.05 27.09 2.84
C THR A 9 -24.25 25.90 3.33
N THR A 10 -24.94 24.77 3.48
CA THR A 10 -24.30 23.45 3.55
C THR A 10 -23.86 23.06 2.13
N TYR A 11 -22.91 23.81 1.57
CA TYR A 11 -22.25 23.50 0.29
C TYR A 11 -20.76 23.16 0.53
N ALA A 12 -20.45 22.62 1.71
CA ALA A 12 -19.10 22.19 2.09
C ALA A 12 -19.02 20.67 2.33
N GLY A 13 -20.16 19.96 2.39
CA GLY A 13 -20.19 18.52 2.69
C GLY A 13 -20.01 17.63 1.46
N GLU A 14 -20.65 17.96 0.33
CA GLU A 14 -20.68 17.06 -0.84
C GLU A 14 -19.35 17.01 -1.61
N PHE A 15 -18.64 18.14 -1.71
CA PHE A 15 -17.30 18.18 -2.31
C PHE A 15 -16.23 17.58 -1.39
N ALA A 16 -16.31 17.80 -0.07
CA ALA A 16 -15.38 17.23 0.90
C ALA A 16 -15.42 15.69 0.92
N GLY A 17 -16.61 15.11 0.72
CA GLY A 17 -16.78 13.66 0.56
C GLY A 17 -16.04 13.08 -0.65
N GLN A 18 -16.00 13.80 -1.79
CA GLN A 18 -15.22 13.37 -2.96
C GLN A 18 -13.72 13.43 -2.69
N TYR A 19 -13.24 14.47 -1.98
CA TYR A 19 -11.83 14.59 -1.64
C TYR A 19 -11.36 13.50 -0.68
N VAL A 20 -12.22 12.98 0.21
CA VAL A 20 -11.88 11.89 1.13
C VAL A 20 -11.89 10.52 0.44
N ALA A 21 -12.89 10.26 -0.41
CA ALA A 21 -12.88 9.05 -1.22
C ALA A 21 -11.70 9.03 -2.18
N ALA A 22 -11.39 10.17 -2.81
CA ALA A 22 -10.18 10.34 -3.58
C ALA A 22 -8.95 10.11 -2.70
N SER A 23 -8.82 10.75 -1.53
CA SER A 23 -7.62 10.64 -0.71
C SER A 23 -7.36 9.23 -0.16
N LEU A 24 -8.39 8.53 0.30
CA LEU A 24 -8.25 7.15 0.78
C LEU A 24 -7.95 6.18 -0.37
N LEU A 25 -8.60 6.34 -1.52
CA LEU A 25 -8.39 5.47 -2.68
C LEU A 25 -7.13 5.82 -3.49
N GLU A 26 -6.58 7.02 -3.32
CA GLU A 26 -5.32 7.49 -3.92
C GLU A 26 -4.07 7.00 -3.19
N ALA A 27 -4.21 6.26 -2.08
CA ALA A 27 -3.09 5.51 -1.54
C ALA A 27 -2.44 4.68 -2.66
N LYS A 28 -1.11 4.73 -2.76
CA LYS A 28 -0.40 4.24 -3.96
C LYS A 28 -0.63 2.76 -4.23
N THR A 29 -0.80 1.96 -3.17
CA THR A 29 -1.15 0.53 -3.33
C THR A 29 -2.58 0.32 -3.80
N LEU A 30 -3.52 1.14 -3.34
CA LEU A 30 -4.95 1.04 -3.68
C LEU A 30 -5.25 1.57 -5.10
N SER A 31 -4.67 2.71 -5.47
CA SER A 31 -4.83 3.33 -6.79
C SER A 31 -4.26 2.49 -7.93
N GLN A 32 -3.21 1.69 -7.67
CA GLN A 32 -2.62 0.77 -8.64
C GLN A 32 -3.31 -0.60 -8.68
N GLY A 33 -4.38 -0.80 -7.90
CA GLY A 33 -5.12 -2.06 -7.85
C GLY A 33 -4.31 -3.21 -7.25
N GLY A 34 -3.35 -2.91 -6.37
CA GLY A 34 -2.48 -3.90 -5.74
C GLY A 34 -3.19 -4.74 -4.67
N ILE A 35 -4.35 -4.32 -4.17
CA ILE A 35 -5.11 -4.98 -3.08
C ILE A 35 -6.61 -4.95 -3.42
N SER A 36 -7.36 -5.96 -2.99
CA SER A 36 -8.83 -6.00 -3.13
C SER A 36 -9.52 -5.06 -2.14
N ILE A 37 -10.36 -4.15 -2.64
CA ILE A 37 -11.07 -3.16 -1.83
C ILE A 37 -12.47 -3.68 -1.48
N LYS A 38 -12.78 -3.71 -0.19
CA LYS A 38 -14.09 -4.03 0.38
C LYS A 38 -14.73 -2.75 0.92
N PRO A 39 -15.55 -2.05 0.12
CA PRO A 39 -16.27 -0.88 0.61
C PRO A 39 -17.40 -1.31 1.55
N ASN A 40 -17.74 -0.44 2.49
CA ASN A 40 -18.88 -0.53 3.41
C ASN A 40 -18.78 -1.53 4.56
N VAL A 41 -17.58 -1.70 5.12
CA VAL A 41 -17.39 -2.49 6.36
C VAL A 41 -17.65 -1.60 7.57
N LYS A 42 -18.86 -1.68 8.15
CA LYS A 42 -19.27 -0.78 9.26
C LYS A 42 -18.76 -1.21 10.64
N PHE A 43 -18.60 -2.50 10.89
CA PHE A 43 -18.17 -3.00 12.20
C PHE A 43 -17.26 -4.20 12.06
N LYS A 44 -17.76 -5.27 11.44
CA LYS A 44 -17.00 -6.50 11.18
C LYS A 44 -17.49 -7.12 9.88
N GLU A 45 -16.57 -7.54 9.03
CA GLU A 45 -16.84 -8.45 7.93
C GLU A 45 -16.06 -9.74 8.18
N VAL A 46 -16.72 -10.89 8.02
CA VAL A 46 -16.08 -12.20 8.18
C VAL A 46 -15.66 -12.69 6.80
N LEU A 47 -14.36 -12.76 6.57
CA LEU A 47 -13.76 -13.42 5.41
C LEU A 47 -13.81 -14.93 5.66
N LYS A 48 -14.53 -15.65 4.80
CA LYS A 48 -14.70 -17.10 4.92
C LYS A 48 -13.86 -17.81 3.87
N ARG A 49 -13.01 -18.73 4.31
CA ARG A 49 -12.34 -19.72 3.46
C ARG A 49 -13.14 -21.01 3.51
N LEU A 50 -13.42 -21.57 2.33
CA LEU A 50 -13.90 -22.93 2.18
C LEU A 50 -12.72 -23.76 1.70
N ASP A 51 -12.26 -24.70 2.53
CA ASP A 51 -11.27 -25.68 2.10
C ASP A 51 -11.92 -27.05 1.92
N LEU A 52 -11.56 -27.72 0.84
CA LEU A 52 -12.10 -29.01 0.41
C LEU A 52 -10.93 -29.96 0.18
N ASP A 53 -10.67 -30.83 1.14
CA ASP A 53 -9.64 -31.85 0.97
C ASP A 53 -10.18 -33.10 0.23
N GLY A 54 -9.39 -33.63 -0.71
CA GLY A 54 -9.53 -34.98 -1.23
C GLY A 54 -10.85 -35.34 -1.90
N ILE A 55 -11.40 -34.51 -2.79
CA ILE A 55 -12.70 -34.75 -3.46
C ILE A 55 -12.75 -36.04 -4.29
N VAL A 56 -11.60 -36.56 -4.75
CA VAL A 56 -11.51 -37.78 -5.56
C VAL A 56 -10.90 -38.90 -4.71
N LYS A 57 -11.66 -39.99 -4.52
CA LYS A 57 -11.19 -41.24 -3.93
C LYS A 57 -11.50 -42.42 -4.85
N ASP A 58 -10.78 -43.51 -4.65
CA ASP A 58 -11.01 -44.75 -5.38
C ASP A 58 -12.43 -45.28 -5.15
N ALA A 59 -13.05 -45.80 -6.22
CA ALA A 59 -14.43 -46.28 -6.18
C ALA A 59 -14.55 -47.50 -5.24
N SER A 60 -15.47 -47.42 -4.28
CA SER A 60 -15.81 -48.52 -3.38
C SER A 60 -17.31 -48.85 -3.47
N CYS A 61 -17.70 -50.06 -3.03
CA CYS A 61 -19.10 -50.48 -3.04
C CYS A 61 -19.96 -49.75 -1.99
N ASP A 62 -19.33 -49.14 -0.98
CA ASP A 62 -20.01 -48.44 0.10
C ASP A 62 -19.91 -46.91 -0.09
N PHE A 63 -20.91 -46.21 0.46
CA PHE A 63 -20.86 -44.75 0.58
C PHE A 63 -19.84 -44.40 1.67
N ALA A 64 -18.68 -43.87 1.26
CA ALA A 64 -17.67 -43.34 2.16
C ALA A 64 -17.64 -41.82 2.03
N ASP A 65 -17.63 -41.11 3.16
CA ASP A 65 -17.51 -39.65 3.16
C ASP A 65 -16.20 -39.26 2.44
N THR A 66 -16.35 -38.54 1.32
CA THR A 66 -15.25 -38.24 0.40
C THR A 66 -14.40 -37.08 0.86
N SER A 67 -14.98 -36.08 1.55
CA SER A 67 -14.27 -34.84 1.90
C SER A 67 -14.75 -34.24 3.22
N THR A 68 -13.83 -33.68 4.00
CA THR A 68 -14.14 -32.80 5.13
C THR A 68 -14.13 -31.35 4.64
N ILE A 69 -15.21 -30.61 4.90
CA ILE A 69 -15.27 -29.18 4.61
C ILE A 69 -14.78 -28.42 5.84
N THR A 70 -13.64 -27.75 5.73
CA THR A 70 -13.14 -26.88 6.80
C THR A 70 -13.42 -25.43 6.44
N LEU A 71 -14.15 -24.72 7.31
CA LEU A 71 -14.44 -23.30 7.18
C LEU A 71 -13.54 -22.52 8.14
N THR A 72 -12.55 -21.82 7.59
CA THR A 72 -11.70 -20.91 8.38
C THR A 72 -12.24 -19.50 8.21
N GLU A 73 -12.46 -18.81 9.32
CA GLU A 73 -13.02 -17.46 9.36
C GLU A 73 -11.96 -16.46 9.87
N ARG A 74 -11.78 -15.35 9.14
CA ARG A 74 -10.97 -14.20 9.60
C ARG A 74 -11.83 -12.96 9.65
N ILE A 75 -11.59 -12.10 10.63
CA ILE A 75 -12.44 -10.94 10.89
C ILE A 75 -11.72 -9.67 10.43
N LEU A 76 -12.27 -9.02 9.41
CA LEU A 76 -11.89 -7.67 9.01
C LEU A 76 -12.69 -6.67 9.85
N GLN A 77 -12.01 -6.00 10.77
CA GLN A 77 -12.56 -4.94 11.61
C GLN A 77 -11.78 -3.64 11.34
N PRO A 78 -12.36 -2.69 10.59
CA PRO A 78 -11.79 -1.35 10.42
C PRO A 78 -11.78 -0.57 11.72
N GLU A 79 -10.78 0.27 11.90
CA GLU A 79 -10.66 1.18 13.04
C GLU A 79 -11.02 2.61 12.62
N GLU A 80 -11.64 3.34 13.55
CA GLU A 80 -12.00 4.75 13.36
C GLU A 80 -10.75 5.63 13.54
N GLN A 81 -10.44 6.42 12.53
CA GLN A 81 -9.37 7.41 12.54
C GLN A 81 -9.94 8.81 12.39
N GLN A 82 -9.28 9.79 13.00
CA GLN A 82 -9.67 11.19 12.91
C GLN A 82 -8.47 12.09 12.62
N VAL A 83 -8.70 13.12 11.82
CA VAL A 83 -7.80 14.23 11.59
C VAL A 83 -8.51 15.48 12.10
N ASN A 84 -8.01 16.02 13.20
CA ASN A 84 -8.46 17.28 13.77
C ASN A 84 -7.28 18.26 13.70
N LEU A 85 -7.30 19.15 12.71
CA LEU A 85 -6.28 20.17 12.53
C LEU A 85 -6.86 21.55 12.84
N GLN A 86 -6.06 22.36 13.53
CA GLN A 86 -6.36 23.77 13.76
C GLN A 86 -5.28 24.61 13.07
N ILE A 87 -5.72 25.53 12.22
CA ILE A 87 -4.86 26.39 11.42
C ILE A 87 -5.18 27.84 11.80
N CYS A 88 -4.17 28.64 12.11
CA CYS A 88 -4.34 30.07 12.33
C CYS A 88 -4.35 30.80 10.98
N LYS A 89 -5.34 31.66 10.73
CA LYS A 89 -5.45 32.41 9.47
C LYS A 89 -4.29 33.40 9.29
N SER A 90 -3.79 34.00 10.36
CA SER A 90 -2.72 35.01 10.31
C SER A 90 -1.44 34.52 9.64
N ASP A 91 -1.13 33.22 9.80
CA ASP A 91 0.08 32.61 9.24
C ASP A 91 -0.01 32.47 7.71
N PHE A 92 -1.22 32.56 7.15
CA PHE A 92 -1.49 32.48 5.73
C PHE A 92 -1.86 33.83 5.11
N VAL A 93 -2.05 34.89 5.90
CA VAL A 93 -2.39 36.24 5.39
C VAL A 93 -1.25 36.80 4.52
N SER A 94 0.01 36.56 4.87
CA SER A 94 1.15 37.01 4.06
C SER A 94 1.22 36.33 2.70
N ASP A 95 0.91 35.04 2.64
CA ASP A 95 0.89 34.27 1.38
C ASP A 95 -0.37 34.59 0.57
N TRP A 96 -1.49 34.87 1.25
CA TRP A 96 -2.74 35.29 0.64
C TRP A 96 -2.65 36.68 0.01
N GLU A 97 -2.05 37.66 0.68
CA GLU A 97 -1.79 38.99 0.13
C GLU A 97 -0.78 38.93 -1.03
N ALA A 98 0.26 38.09 -0.94
CA ALA A 98 1.21 37.89 -2.02
C ALA A 98 0.56 37.27 -3.27
N VAL A 99 -0.36 36.31 -3.10
CA VAL A 99 -1.13 35.72 -4.20
C VAL A 99 -2.12 36.74 -4.77
N GLN A 100 -2.88 37.46 -3.94
CA GLN A 100 -3.84 38.46 -4.42
C GLN A 100 -3.18 39.66 -5.10
N MET A 101 -1.99 40.09 -4.65
CA MET A 101 -1.23 41.21 -5.25
C MET A 101 -0.54 40.83 -6.59
N GLY A 102 -0.46 39.53 -6.93
CA GLY A 102 0.12 39.04 -8.19
C GLY A 102 -0.88 38.85 -9.35
N TYR A 103 -2.19 38.97 -9.12
CA TYR A 103 -3.21 38.72 -10.15
C TYR A 103 -3.62 39.99 -10.90
N SER A 104 -2.98 40.23 -12.05
CA SER A 104 -3.43 41.20 -13.04
C SER A 104 -4.56 40.62 -13.93
N ALA A 105 -5.74 41.20 -13.76
CA ALA A 105 -6.83 41.45 -14.71
C ALA A 105 -7.48 40.35 -15.57
N TYR A 106 -6.85 39.26 -16.01
CA TYR A 106 -7.55 38.28 -16.87
C TYR A 106 -6.92 36.88 -16.82
N HIS A 107 -7.43 35.98 -15.96
CA HIS A 107 -7.52 34.54 -16.23
C HIS A 107 -8.41 33.83 -15.19
N ASN A 108 -9.07 32.76 -15.63
CA ASN A 108 -10.05 31.96 -14.89
C ASN A 108 -9.47 31.46 -13.55
N VAL A 109 -10.28 31.68 -12.51
CA VAL A 109 -10.16 31.23 -11.12
C VAL A 109 -9.43 29.88 -10.92
N PRO A 110 -8.37 29.85 -10.09
CA PRO A 110 -7.88 28.62 -9.46
C PRO A 110 -8.83 28.14 -8.35
N PRO A 111 -8.77 26.85 -7.95
CA PRO A 111 -9.52 26.35 -6.81
C PRO A 111 -9.10 27.14 -5.55
N THR A 112 -10.04 27.34 -4.65
CA THR A 112 -9.86 28.22 -3.50
C THR A 112 -8.71 27.75 -2.60
N PHE A 113 -8.10 28.64 -1.81
CA PHE A 113 -7.04 28.25 -0.84
C PHE A 113 -7.49 27.07 0.06
N ALA A 114 -8.78 27.00 0.39
CA ALA A 114 -9.37 25.87 1.10
C ALA A 114 -9.21 24.55 0.34
N ASP A 115 -9.40 24.54 -0.98
CA ASP A 115 -9.20 23.37 -1.83
C ASP A 115 -7.72 22.94 -1.89
N PHE A 116 -6.78 23.90 -1.89
CA PHE A 116 -5.35 23.58 -1.83
C PHE A 116 -4.97 22.94 -0.48
N VAL A 117 -5.43 23.51 0.64
CA VAL A 117 -5.17 22.98 1.98
C VAL A 117 -5.85 21.61 2.15
N LEU A 118 -7.09 21.45 1.70
CA LEU A 118 -7.81 20.17 1.70
C LEU A 118 -7.08 19.13 0.84
N GLY A 119 -6.62 19.50 -0.35
CA GLY A 119 -5.85 18.61 -1.22
C GLY A 119 -4.52 18.17 -0.61
N HIS A 120 -3.82 19.06 0.10
CA HIS A 120 -2.58 18.70 0.79
C HIS A 120 -2.84 17.77 1.99
N ILE A 121 -3.89 18.03 2.76
CA ILE A 121 -4.30 17.17 3.89
C ILE A 121 -4.72 15.80 3.37
N ALA A 122 -5.52 15.76 2.31
CA ALA A 122 -5.89 14.54 1.59
C ALA A 122 -4.65 13.73 1.19
N ALA A 123 -3.66 14.35 0.53
CA ALA A 123 -2.43 13.67 0.14
C ALA A 123 -1.64 13.12 1.35
N LYS A 124 -1.63 13.84 2.47
CA LYS A 124 -0.98 13.38 3.72
C LYS A 124 -1.73 12.24 4.39
N VAL A 125 -3.07 12.26 4.36
CA VAL A 125 -3.89 11.14 4.82
C VAL A 125 -3.64 9.91 3.94
N ALA A 126 -3.60 10.07 2.62
CA ALA A 126 -3.29 8.99 1.68
C ALA A 126 -1.91 8.35 1.94
N GLU A 127 -0.89 9.19 2.16
CA GLU A 127 0.47 8.75 2.52
C GLU A 127 0.47 7.98 3.86
N ARG A 128 -0.28 8.46 4.85
CA ARG A 128 -0.37 7.82 6.15
C ARG A 128 -1.11 6.49 6.09
N THR A 129 -2.23 6.43 5.36
CA THR A 129 -2.98 5.18 5.13
C THR A 129 -2.10 4.15 4.44
N GLU A 130 -1.32 4.53 3.43
CA GLU A 130 -0.36 3.64 2.76
C GLU A 130 0.69 3.05 3.73
N LEU A 131 1.25 3.88 4.62
CA LEU A 131 2.16 3.41 5.68
C LEU A 131 1.44 2.45 6.65
N SER A 132 0.20 2.74 7.02
CA SER A 132 -0.58 1.91 7.93
C SER A 132 -1.00 0.57 7.32
N ILE A 133 -1.32 0.51 6.02
CA ILE A 133 -1.62 -0.74 5.28
C ILE A 133 -0.51 -1.77 5.48
N TRP A 134 0.74 -1.34 5.32
CA TRP A 134 1.87 -2.25 5.33
C TRP A 134 2.51 -2.40 6.70
N SER A 135 2.83 -1.29 7.38
CA SER A 135 3.62 -1.26 8.62
C SER A 135 2.93 -0.59 9.81
N GLY A 136 1.61 -0.46 9.78
CA GLY A 136 0.85 0.11 10.90
C GLY A 136 0.88 -0.77 12.15
N ASP A 137 0.83 -0.12 13.32
CA ASP A 137 0.72 -0.77 14.62
C ASP A 137 -0.29 0.01 15.48
N THR A 138 -1.33 -0.67 15.97
CA THR A 138 -2.36 -0.11 16.87
C THR A 138 -1.80 0.44 18.19
N ALA A 139 -0.55 0.11 18.54
CA ALA A 139 0.15 0.74 19.65
C ALA A 139 0.43 2.24 19.45
N ASN A 140 0.36 2.74 18.20
CA ASN A 140 0.56 4.16 17.89
C ASN A 140 -0.75 4.84 17.52
N ASP A 141 -0.93 6.08 17.98
CA ASP A 141 -2.12 6.86 17.66
C ASP A 141 -2.27 7.09 16.14
N GLY A 142 -3.50 6.94 15.64
CA GLY A 142 -3.84 7.15 14.24
C GLY A 142 -3.23 6.12 13.28
N GLN A 143 -3.04 4.88 13.74
CA GLN A 143 -2.68 3.73 12.92
C GLN A 143 -3.65 2.57 13.17
N PHE A 144 -3.76 1.68 12.19
CA PHE A 144 -4.37 0.36 12.35
C PHE A 144 -3.29 -0.70 12.12
N ASP A 145 -3.53 -1.94 12.56
CA ASP A 145 -2.55 -3.03 12.38
C ASP A 145 -2.37 -3.37 10.90
N GLY A 146 -1.16 -3.13 10.40
CA GLY A 146 -0.79 -3.42 9.01
C GLY A 146 -0.46 -4.89 8.77
N PHE A 147 -0.30 -5.26 7.50
CA PHE A 147 -0.01 -6.65 7.11
C PHE A 147 1.24 -7.20 7.79
N THR A 148 2.32 -6.42 7.95
CA THR A 148 3.53 -6.94 8.59
C THR A 148 3.31 -7.30 10.05
N LYS A 149 2.47 -6.54 10.77
CA LYS A 149 2.15 -6.80 12.18
C LYS A 149 1.30 -8.06 12.29
N LYS A 150 0.23 -8.13 11.50
CA LYS A 150 -0.68 -9.29 11.49
C LYS A 150 0.02 -10.58 11.07
N LEU A 151 0.98 -10.53 10.13
CA LEU A 151 1.76 -11.69 9.72
C LEU A 151 2.84 -12.07 10.75
N SER A 152 3.39 -11.10 11.49
CA SER A 152 4.41 -11.36 12.52
C SER A 152 3.89 -12.06 13.78
N VAL A 153 2.57 -12.23 13.91
CA VAL A 153 1.93 -12.86 15.08
C VAL A 153 1.08 -14.07 14.73
N ASP A 154 0.95 -14.39 13.44
CA ASP A 154 0.04 -15.43 12.97
C ASP A 154 0.72 -16.81 13.03
N ALA A 155 0.26 -17.66 13.94
CA ALA A 155 0.80 -19.01 14.12
C ALA A 155 0.50 -19.97 12.95
N GLY A 156 -0.34 -19.57 11.99
CA GLY A 156 -0.65 -20.35 10.80
C GLY A 156 0.34 -20.17 9.65
N LEU A 157 1.30 -19.25 9.75
CA LEU A 157 2.31 -19.05 8.71
C LEU A 157 3.30 -20.22 8.68
N PRO A 158 3.39 -20.99 7.58
CA PRO A 158 4.35 -22.09 7.48
C PRO A 158 5.79 -21.56 7.62
N SER A 159 6.62 -22.23 8.41
CA SER A 159 8.02 -21.83 8.60
C SER A 159 8.84 -21.86 7.31
N ALA A 160 8.45 -22.68 6.33
CA ALA A 160 9.06 -22.71 5.00
C ALA A 160 8.78 -21.44 4.18
N ASN A 161 7.70 -20.71 4.49
CA ASN A 161 7.31 -19.48 3.83
C ASN A 161 7.88 -18.23 4.53
N GLU A 162 8.60 -18.42 5.65
CA GLU A 162 9.24 -17.34 6.40
C GLU A 162 10.73 -17.27 6.03
N LEU A 163 11.11 -16.22 5.31
CA LEU A 163 12.48 -15.98 4.90
C LEU A 163 13.15 -14.92 5.77
N ALA A 164 14.30 -15.27 6.33
CA ALA A 164 15.12 -14.35 7.10
C ALA A 164 15.64 -13.23 6.19
N GLY A 165 15.36 -11.98 6.56
CA GLY A 165 15.80 -10.83 5.79
C GLY A 165 17.24 -10.42 6.09
N ILE A 166 18.01 -10.15 5.06
CA ILE A 166 19.33 -9.48 5.15
C ILE A 166 19.29 -8.07 4.57
N ALA A 167 20.34 -7.28 4.79
CA ALA A 167 20.49 -5.98 4.15
C ALA A 167 20.63 -6.14 2.62
N ILE A 168 19.74 -5.48 1.88
CA ILE A 168 19.68 -5.60 0.42
C ILE A 168 20.59 -4.57 -0.25
N THR A 169 21.37 -5.04 -1.21
CA THR A 169 22.30 -4.30 -2.05
C THR A 169 22.11 -4.72 -3.51
N SER A 170 22.67 -3.96 -4.45
CA SER A 170 22.59 -4.33 -5.87
C SER A 170 23.31 -5.65 -6.22
N SER A 171 24.13 -6.19 -5.32
CA SER A 171 24.87 -7.43 -5.56
C SER A 171 24.12 -8.70 -5.12
N ASN A 172 23.26 -8.62 -4.10
CA ASN A 172 22.55 -9.77 -3.53
C ASN A 172 21.04 -9.78 -3.86
N VAL A 173 20.47 -8.67 -4.33
CA VAL A 173 19.01 -8.54 -4.53
C VAL A 173 18.41 -9.62 -5.44
N ILE A 174 19.13 -10.09 -6.45
CA ILE A 174 18.61 -11.14 -7.37
C ILE A 174 18.52 -12.49 -6.64
N GLU A 175 19.52 -12.83 -5.84
CA GLU A 175 19.53 -14.07 -5.06
C GLU A 175 18.43 -14.05 -3.99
N GLU A 176 18.29 -12.94 -3.28
CA GLU A 176 17.28 -12.81 -2.22
C GLU A 176 15.85 -12.79 -2.80
N LEU A 177 15.62 -12.17 -3.96
CA LEU A 177 14.33 -12.27 -4.65
C LEU A 177 14.08 -13.68 -5.19
N GLY A 178 15.11 -14.40 -5.64
CA GLY A 178 15.01 -15.81 -6.05
C GLY A 178 14.56 -16.72 -4.91
N LYS A 179 15.11 -16.53 -3.69
CA LYS A 179 14.66 -17.26 -2.49
C LYS A 179 13.18 -17.05 -2.20
N ILE A 180 12.67 -15.82 -2.40
CA ILE A 180 11.24 -15.53 -2.27
C ILE A 180 10.44 -16.33 -3.29
N VAL A 181 10.88 -16.38 -4.55
CA VAL A 181 10.22 -17.13 -5.61
C VAL A 181 10.21 -18.63 -5.34
N ASP A 182 11.35 -19.19 -4.89
CA ASP A 182 11.48 -20.62 -4.58
C ASP A 182 10.59 -21.05 -3.40
N ALA A 183 10.32 -20.14 -2.47
CA ALA A 183 9.42 -20.38 -1.34
C ALA A 183 7.92 -20.27 -1.69
N ILE A 184 7.57 -19.76 -2.89
CA ILE A 184 6.15 -19.67 -3.30
C ILE A 184 5.61 -21.10 -3.53
N PRO A 185 4.45 -21.45 -2.92
CA PRO A 185 3.83 -22.74 -3.17
C PRO A 185 3.57 -22.99 -4.66
N ALA A 186 3.88 -24.20 -5.15
CA ALA A 186 3.77 -24.54 -6.56
C ALA A 186 2.35 -24.40 -7.13
N SER A 187 1.31 -24.52 -6.29
CA SER A 187 -0.09 -24.28 -6.66
C SER A 187 -0.38 -22.82 -7.05
N MET A 188 0.41 -21.89 -6.53
CA MET A 188 0.25 -20.44 -6.72
C MET A 188 1.14 -19.90 -7.84
N TYR A 189 2.18 -20.66 -8.22
CA TYR A 189 3.11 -20.27 -9.26
C TYR A 189 2.42 -20.26 -10.63
N GLY A 190 2.26 -19.07 -11.22
CA GLY A 190 1.54 -18.86 -12.48
C GLY A 190 0.06 -18.48 -12.32
N ALA A 191 -0.45 -18.33 -11.08
CA ALA A 191 -1.80 -17.81 -10.84
C ALA A 191 -1.94 -16.36 -11.31
N GLU A 192 -3.07 -16.03 -11.93
CA GLU A 192 -3.38 -14.66 -12.37
C GLU A 192 -3.57 -13.75 -11.15
N GLY A 193 -2.59 -12.87 -10.89
CA GLY A 193 -2.65 -11.91 -9.78
C GLY A 193 -1.66 -12.16 -8.64
N LEU A 194 -0.70 -13.06 -8.82
CA LEU A 194 0.47 -13.18 -7.94
C LEU A 194 1.37 -11.93 -8.05
N PHE A 195 1.62 -11.27 -6.93
CA PHE A 195 2.51 -10.13 -6.82
C PHE A 195 3.53 -10.34 -5.69
N ILE A 196 4.77 -9.91 -5.95
CA ILE A 196 5.78 -9.74 -4.90
C ILE A 196 5.77 -8.26 -4.51
N TYR A 197 5.21 -7.95 -3.36
CA TYR A 197 5.20 -6.63 -2.76
C TYR A 197 6.57 -6.37 -2.12
N VAL A 198 7.34 -5.45 -2.68
CA VAL A 198 8.69 -5.13 -2.22
C VAL A 198 8.78 -3.72 -1.68
N SER A 199 9.68 -3.52 -0.73
CA SER A 199 10.03 -2.18 -0.25
C SER A 199 10.79 -1.38 -1.31
N GLN A 200 10.75 -0.05 -1.21
CA GLN A 200 11.45 0.84 -2.15
C GLN A 200 12.96 0.58 -2.23
N ASN A 201 13.58 0.17 -1.14
CA ASN A 201 15.00 -0.15 -1.11
C ASN A 201 15.31 -1.34 -2.03
N ILE A 202 14.51 -2.41 -1.95
CA ILE A 202 14.64 -3.61 -2.79
C ILE A 202 14.40 -3.27 -4.25
N ALA A 203 13.33 -2.51 -4.55
CA ALA A 203 13.02 -2.10 -5.92
C ALA A 203 14.17 -1.28 -6.55
N ARG A 204 14.75 -0.32 -5.81
CA ARG A 204 15.89 0.48 -6.28
C ARG A 204 17.15 -0.37 -6.47
N ALA A 205 17.42 -1.29 -5.54
CA ALA A 205 18.55 -2.21 -5.65
C ALA A 205 18.40 -3.13 -6.87
N TYR A 206 17.19 -3.64 -7.12
CA TYR A 206 16.89 -4.50 -8.26
C TYR A 206 17.02 -3.77 -9.60
N VAL A 207 16.45 -2.56 -9.74
CA VAL A 207 16.63 -1.73 -10.95
C VAL A 207 18.12 -1.44 -11.20
N ARG A 208 18.90 -1.19 -10.13
CA ARG A 208 20.35 -0.99 -10.25
C ARG A 208 21.09 -2.27 -10.66
N ALA A 209 20.67 -3.43 -10.16
CA ALA A 209 21.23 -4.73 -10.54
C ALA A 209 20.96 -5.06 -12.02
N LEU A 210 19.73 -4.81 -12.50
CA LEU A 210 19.34 -4.94 -13.92
C LEU A 210 20.11 -3.98 -14.84
N GLY A 211 20.63 -2.89 -14.29
CA GLY A 211 21.46 -1.91 -14.99
C GLY A 211 22.87 -2.37 -15.34
N GLY A 212 23.35 -3.44 -14.70
CA GLY A 212 24.58 -4.15 -15.05
C GLY A 212 25.78 -3.28 -15.40
N PHE A 213 26.36 -2.54 -14.44
CA PHE A 213 27.78 -2.14 -14.57
C PHE A 213 28.65 -3.31 -14.10
N ALA A 214 28.83 -4.31 -14.96
CA ALA A 214 29.84 -5.34 -14.72
C ALA A 214 31.23 -4.75 -15.02
N THR A 215 32.00 -4.42 -13.99
CA THR A 215 33.46 -4.26 -14.13
C THR A 215 34.08 -5.65 -14.11
N VAL A 216 34.38 -6.22 -15.28
CA VAL A 216 35.14 -7.46 -15.36
C VAL A 216 36.64 -7.13 -15.45
N THR A 217 37.38 -7.51 -14.42
CA THR A 217 38.81 -7.79 -14.55
C THR A 217 38.98 -9.30 -14.50
N GLN A 218 39.19 -9.92 -15.65
CA GLN A 218 39.72 -11.29 -15.71
C GLN A 218 41.14 -11.21 -16.28
N GLU A 219 42.10 -11.78 -15.55
CA GLU A 219 43.44 -12.02 -16.05
C GLU A 219 43.43 -13.37 -16.79
N ASN A 220 43.99 -13.41 -18.01
CA ASN A 220 44.15 -14.65 -18.76
C ASN A 220 45.11 -15.58 -18.00
N ALA A 221 44.80 -16.87 -17.92
CA ALA A 221 45.64 -17.89 -17.28
C ALA A 221 47.02 -18.11 -17.95
N ALA A 222 47.40 -17.33 -18.98
CA ALA A 222 48.61 -17.51 -19.76
C ALA A 222 49.41 -16.22 -20.08
N GLY A 223 49.14 -15.09 -19.42
CA GLY A 223 50.00 -13.90 -19.56
C GLY A 223 49.36 -12.59 -19.10
N ASN A 224 50.21 -11.72 -18.55
CA ASN A 224 49.91 -10.43 -17.90
C ASN A 224 49.27 -9.34 -18.79
N ASP A 225 48.73 -9.68 -19.96
CA ASP A 225 48.04 -8.70 -20.82
C ASP A 225 46.53 -8.75 -20.57
N LYS A 226 45.96 -7.61 -20.19
CA LYS A 226 44.51 -7.42 -20.03
C LYS A 226 43.84 -7.48 -21.40
N VAL A 227 43.58 -8.67 -21.91
CA VAL A 227 42.80 -8.85 -23.12
C VAL A 227 41.33 -8.62 -22.74
N GLY A 228 40.80 -7.47 -23.14
CA GLY A 228 39.40 -7.11 -22.92
C GLY A 228 38.47 -8.07 -23.63
N ILE A 229 37.98 -9.08 -22.90
CA ILE A 229 36.79 -9.83 -23.29
C ILE A 229 35.59 -8.99 -22.88
N THR A 230 34.73 -8.73 -23.86
CA THR A 230 33.39 -8.18 -23.72
C THR A 230 32.59 -9.08 -22.80
N SER A 231 32.58 -8.75 -21.51
CA SER A 231 31.41 -9.09 -20.71
C SER A 231 30.25 -8.31 -21.30
N ILE A 232 29.31 -9.05 -21.89
CA ILE A 232 28.01 -8.53 -22.27
C ILE A 232 27.36 -8.16 -20.94
N GLY A 233 27.54 -6.91 -20.51
CA GLY A 233 26.81 -6.37 -19.37
C GLY A 233 25.35 -6.70 -19.59
N GLY A 234 24.76 -7.48 -18.67
CA GLY A 234 23.39 -7.94 -18.79
C GLY A 234 22.49 -6.72 -18.82
N ALA A 235 22.15 -6.28 -20.02
CA ALA A 235 21.48 -5.00 -20.25
C ALA A 235 19.96 -5.12 -20.01
N GLY A 236 19.56 -5.89 -19.00
CA GLY A 236 18.17 -6.19 -18.68
C GLY A 236 17.37 -6.74 -19.87
N VAL A 237 16.08 -6.48 -19.88
CA VAL A 237 15.19 -6.79 -21.01
C VAL A 237 15.51 -5.84 -22.17
N ASN A 238 15.64 -6.36 -23.39
CA ASN A 238 15.88 -5.59 -24.63
C ASN A 238 17.13 -4.68 -24.63
N SER A 239 18.15 -4.99 -23.83
CA SER A 239 19.36 -4.17 -23.72
C SER A 239 19.16 -2.73 -23.21
N GLN A 240 18.04 -2.46 -22.52
CA GLN A 240 17.67 -1.12 -22.04
C GLN A 240 18.22 -0.77 -20.65
N GLY A 241 18.95 -1.68 -19.99
CA GLY A 241 19.64 -1.42 -18.72
C GLY A 241 18.75 -0.76 -17.67
N THR A 242 19.26 0.29 -17.00
CA THR A 242 18.50 1.03 -15.97
C THR A 242 17.35 1.89 -16.52
N MET A 243 17.27 2.12 -17.83
CA MET A 243 16.24 2.97 -18.45
C MET A 243 14.89 2.26 -18.59
N TRP A 244 14.85 0.93 -18.40
CA TRP A 244 13.65 0.09 -18.55
C TRP A 244 12.54 0.43 -17.55
N TYR A 245 12.88 0.91 -16.34
CA TYR A 245 11.91 1.13 -15.26
C TYR A 245 10.80 2.14 -15.59
N GLN A 246 11.00 3.06 -16.54
CA GLN A 246 9.95 4.01 -16.93
C GLN A 246 8.91 3.43 -17.90
N ASN A 247 9.15 2.27 -18.53
CA ASN A 247 8.27 1.73 -19.58
C ASN A 247 7.82 0.27 -19.38
N GLY A 248 8.27 -0.42 -18.32
CA GLY A 248 7.90 -1.82 -18.06
C GLY A 248 7.58 -2.10 -16.59
N GLY A 249 6.59 -2.95 -16.35
CA GLY A 249 6.38 -3.54 -15.02
C GLY A 249 7.60 -4.35 -14.61
N LEU A 250 8.04 -4.21 -13.36
CA LEU A 250 9.11 -5.03 -12.82
C LEU A 250 8.62 -6.48 -12.69
N MET A 251 9.42 -7.42 -13.16
CA MET A 251 9.16 -8.84 -13.00
C MET A 251 10.46 -9.58 -12.71
N ILE A 252 10.35 -10.70 -12.01
CA ILE A 252 11.43 -11.66 -11.80
C ILE A 252 10.85 -13.07 -12.00
N ASP A 253 11.52 -13.89 -12.80
CA ASP A 253 11.14 -15.27 -13.10
C ASP A 253 9.68 -15.48 -13.54
N GLY A 254 9.05 -14.45 -14.14
CA GLY A 254 7.66 -14.47 -14.59
C GLY A 254 6.64 -13.99 -13.55
N VAL A 255 7.08 -13.64 -12.34
CA VAL A 255 6.25 -13.05 -11.28
C VAL A 255 6.35 -11.53 -11.29
N LYS A 256 5.22 -10.83 -11.15
CA LYS A 256 5.16 -9.36 -11.13
C LYS A 256 5.61 -8.81 -9.79
N ILE A 257 6.45 -7.78 -9.80
CA ILE A 257 6.90 -7.07 -8.61
C ILE A 257 6.07 -5.78 -8.47
N PHE A 258 5.47 -5.61 -7.29
CA PHE A 258 4.74 -4.42 -6.89
C PHE A 258 5.56 -3.62 -5.87
N VAL A 259 5.74 -2.32 -6.09
CA VAL A 259 6.51 -1.47 -5.16
C VAL A 259 5.57 -0.89 -4.10
N ALA A 260 5.56 -1.53 -2.93
CA ALA A 260 4.78 -1.10 -1.77
C ALA A 260 5.54 0.02 -1.04
N ASN A 261 5.01 1.24 -1.10
CA ASN A 261 5.69 2.41 -0.53
C ASN A 261 5.55 2.48 0.99
N GLY A 262 4.53 1.82 1.55
CA GLY A 262 4.37 1.67 2.99
C GLY A 262 5.27 0.62 3.64
N LEU A 263 5.96 -0.22 2.87
CA LEU A 263 6.70 -1.34 3.42
C LEU A 263 8.09 -0.93 3.93
N ALA A 264 8.44 -1.37 5.13
CA ALA A 264 9.73 -1.08 5.75
C ALA A 264 10.91 -1.66 4.94
N ASN A 265 12.10 -1.04 5.06
CA ASN A 265 13.30 -1.44 4.33
C ASN A 265 13.65 -2.92 4.53
N ASN A 266 14.18 -3.55 3.49
CA ASN A 266 14.58 -4.96 3.45
C ASN A 266 13.44 -5.96 3.75
N LYS A 267 12.19 -5.53 3.59
CA LYS A 267 11.02 -6.41 3.69
C LYS A 267 10.36 -6.61 2.35
N ALA A 268 9.77 -7.79 2.17
CA ALA A 268 8.91 -8.14 1.06
C ALA A 268 7.82 -9.14 1.51
N ILE A 269 6.71 -9.15 0.79
CA ILE A 269 5.61 -10.09 0.97
C ILE A 269 5.23 -10.60 -0.43
N ALA A 270 5.13 -11.91 -0.65
CA ALA A 270 4.63 -12.48 -1.89
C ALA A 270 3.29 -13.18 -1.64
N THR A 271 2.26 -12.77 -2.37
CA THR A 271 0.93 -13.38 -2.32
C THR A 271 0.08 -12.91 -3.50
N THR A 272 -1.16 -13.39 -3.61
CA THR A 272 -2.11 -12.91 -4.64
C THR A 272 -2.83 -11.65 -4.19
N LYS A 273 -3.15 -10.77 -5.15
CA LYS A 273 -3.93 -9.54 -4.90
C LYS A 273 -5.27 -9.82 -4.21
N ASP A 274 -5.88 -10.97 -4.53
CA ASP A 274 -7.20 -11.36 -4.04
C ASP A 274 -7.15 -11.94 -2.63
N ASN A 275 -5.93 -12.19 -2.12
CA ASN A 275 -5.72 -12.61 -0.74
C ASN A 275 -5.63 -11.41 0.22
N LEU A 276 -5.30 -10.21 -0.28
CA LEU A 276 -5.20 -9.00 0.52
C LEU A 276 -6.48 -8.17 0.40
N PHE A 277 -7.06 -7.81 1.55
CA PHE A 277 -8.29 -7.02 1.63
C PHE A 277 -8.06 -5.71 2.37
N PHE A 278 -8.59 -4.62 1.81
CA PHE A 278 -8.71 -3.32 2.47
C PHE A 278 -10.17 -3.01 2.73
N GLY A 279 -10.55 -2.85 3.99
CA GLY A 279 -11.88 -2.50 4.44
C GLY A 279 -12.00 -1.02 4.77
N THR A 280 -13.06 -0.38 4.29
CA THR A 280 -13.40 1.02 4.65
C THR A 280 -14.91 1.23 4.74
N GLY A 281 -15.36 2.12 5.62
CA GLY A 281 -16.77 2.48 5.84
C GLY A 281 -17.26 3.66 4.98
N LEU A 282 -16.56 3.97 3.89
CA LEU A 282 -16.72 5.15 2.99
C LEU A 282 -18.12 5.80 2.93
N VAL A 283 -19.20 5.02 2.78
CA VAL A 283 -20.58 5.54 2.67
C VAL A 283 -21.07 6.28 3.93
N SER A 284 -20.59 5.94 5.13
CA SER A 284 -20.91 6.67 6.37
C SER A 284 -19.98 7.87 6.61
N ASP A 285 -18.73 7.76 6.15
CA ASP A 285 -17.65 8.70 6.45
C ASP A 285 -17.76 10.01 5.65
N HIS A 286 -18.52 10.00 4.53
CA HIS A 286 -18.81 11.20 3.73
C HIS A 286 -19.53 12.32 4.51
N ASN A 287 -20.18 12.03 5.64
CA ASN A 287 -20.94 13.02 6.42
C ASN A 287 -20.09 13.77 7.48
N GLU A 288 -18.86 13.31 7.75
CA GLU A 288 -18.08 13.79 8.90
C GLU A 288 -16.91 14.72 8.54
N VAL A 289 -16.80 15.11 7.25
CA VAL A 289 -15.76 16.03 6.79
C VAL A 289 -16.28 17.46 6.78
N LYS A 290 -15.69 18.32 7.62
CA LYS A 290 -16.09 19.73 7.73
C LYS A 290 -14.88 20.62 7.91
N VAL A 291 -14.84 21.70 7.13
CA VAL A 291 -14.01 22.87 7.41
C VAL A 291 -14.88 23.87 8.16
N LEU A 292 -14.48 24.19 9.39
CA LEU A 292 -15.18 25.10 10.28
C LEU A 292 -14.35 26.37 10.45
N ASP A 293 -14.93 27.50 10.09
CA ASP A 293 -14.37 28.79 10.45
C ASP A 293 -14.72 29.12 11.90
N MET A 294 -13.71 29.30 12.76
CA MET A 294 -13.94 29.63 14.17
C MET A 294 -14.19 31.12 14.39
N ALA A 295 -13.93 31.98 13.39
CA ALA A 295 -14.17 33.41 13.52
C ALA A 295 -15.63 33.74 13.88
N ASP A 296 -16.58 33.00 13.32
CA ASP A 296 -18.02 33.18 13.57
C ASP A 296 -18.51 32.48 14.86
N LEU A 297 -17.76 31.50 15.38
CA LEU A 297 -18.15 30.73 16.56
C LEU A 297 -17.51 31.22 17.87
N ASP A 298 -16.20 31.51 17.86
CA ASP A 298 -15.43 31.87 19.07
C ASP A 298 -14.65 33.18 18.92
N GLY A 299 -14.75 33.86 17.77
CA GLY A 299 -14.06 35.12 17.51
C GLY A 299 -12.56 34.98 17.27
N SER A 300 -12.02 33.76 17.26
CA SER A 300 -10.62 33.49 16.95
C SER A 300 -10.40 33.41 15.44
N GLN A 301 -9.24 33.85 14.96
CA GLN A 301 -8.87 33.76 13.54
C GLN A 301 -8.43 32.34 13.16
N ASN A 302 -9.06 31.30 13.71
CA ASN A 302 -8.69 29.91 13.44
C ASN A 302 -9.66 29.27 12.44
N ALA A 303 -9.14 28.40 11.58
CA ALA A 303 -9.92 27.44 10.81
C ALA A 303 -9.64 26.03 11.37
N ARG A 304 -10.70 25.25 11.58
CA ARG A 304 -10.59 23.85 11.98
C ARG A 304 -11.01 22.93 10.85
N ILE A 305 -10.23 21.88 10.64
CA ILE A 305 -10.52 20.85 9.65
C ILE A 305 -10.72 19.56 10.42
N ILE A 306 -11.91 19.01 10.29
CA ILE A 306 -12.31 17.75 10.91
C ILE A 306 -12.58 16.76 9.80
N MET A 307 -11.91 15.62 9.87
CA MET A 307 -12.13 14.48 8.99
C MET A 307 -12.13 13.22 9.85
N ARG A 308 -13.11 12.35 9.63
CA ARG A 308 -13.21 11.04 10.26
C ARG A 308 -13.38 10.00 9.17
N PHE A 309 -12.69 8.89 9.33
CA PHE A 309 -12.76 7.79 8.38
C PHE A 309 -12.44 6.47 9.07
N THR A 310 -12.93 5.38 8.49
CA THR A 310 -12.64 4.03 8.94
C THR A 310 -11.76 3.31 7.92
N ALA A 311 -10.70 2.68 8.42
CA ALA A 311 -9.78 1.92 7.60
C ALA A 311 -9.25 0.69 8.36
N GLY A 312 -9.09 -0.41 7.66
CA GLY A 312 -8.45 -1.61 8.19
C GLY A 312 -8.03 -2.54 7.06
N VAL A 313 -7.10 -3.45 7.36
CA VAL A 313 -6.62 -4.45 6.41
C VAL A 313 -6.77 -5.85 7.00
N GLU A 314 -6.98 -6.85 6.16
CA GLU A 314 -6.97 -8.26 6.56
C GLU A 314 -6.54 -9.10 5.35
N TYR A 315 -6.02 -10.30 5.60
CA TYR A 315 -5.75 -11.29 4.55
C TYR A 315 -6.60 -12.54 4.76
N ALA A 316 -6.84 -13.34 3.72
CA ALA A 316 -7.69 -14.52 3.83
C ALA A 316 -6.93 -15.82 4.13
N ILE A 317 -5.84 -16.07 3.41
CA ILE A 317 -5.10 -17.33 3.39
C ILE A 317 -3.65 -17.06 3.79
N VAL A 318 -3.26 -17.49 4.99
CA VAL A 318 -1.90 -17.31 5.51
C VAL A 318 -0.88 -18.22 4.83
N GLU A 319 -1.30 -19.42 4.41
CA GLU A 319 -0.46 -20.45 3.77
C GLU A 319 0.02 -20.03 2.38
N ASP A 320 -0.71 -19.14 1.71
CA ASP A 320 -0.40 -18.57 0.39
C ASP A 320 0.40 -17.27 0.49
N ILE A 321 0.94 -16.97 1.68
CA ILE A 321 1.77 -15.80 1.93
C ILE A 321 3.19 -16.27 2.22
N VAL A 322 4.14 -15.69 1.49
CA VAL A 322 5.57 -15.79 1.78
C VAL A 322 6.04 -14.45 2.29
N THR A 323 6.76 -14.44 3.41
CA THR A 323 7.30 -13.24 4.03
C THR A 323 8.83 -13.22 3.94
N TYR A 324 9.39 -12.02 3.75
CA TYR A 324 10.83 -11.79 3.77
C TYR A 324 11.17 -10.66 4.72
N GLY A 325 12.06 -10.91 5.69
CA GLY A 325 12.47 -9.91 6.68
C GLY A 325 11.38 -9.53 7.69
N ILE A 326 10.31 -10.33 7.78
CA ILE A 326 9.26 -10.22 8.79
C ILE A 326 9.38 -11.47 9.65
N VAL A 327 9.91 -11.30 10.86
CA VAL A 327 10.04 -12.40 11.82
C VAL A 327 8.68 -12.65 12.46
N ASN A 328 8.22 -13.89 12.41
CA ASN A 328 7.03 -14.32 13.11
C ASN A 328 7.39 -14.69 14.55
N ALA A 329 6.70 -14.11 15.53
CA ALA A 329 6.90 -14.42 16.93
C ALA A 329 6.36 -15.81 17.33
N ALA A 330 5.57 -16.43 16.45
CA ALA A 330 4.98 -17.75 16.68
C ALA A 330 5.79 -18.93 16.12
N ASN A 331 6.81 -18.67 15.29
CA ASN A 331 7.72 -19.66 14.70
C ASN A 331 9.09 -19.66 15.40
#